data_AF-A0A3G7U9B6-F1
#
_entry.id   AF-A0A3G7U9B6-F1
#
_cell.length_a   1.000
_cell.length_b   1.000
_cell.length_c   1.000
_cell.angle_alpha   90.00
_cell.angle_beta   90.00
_cell.angle_gamma   90.00
#
_symmetry.space_group_name_H-M   'P 1'
#
loop_
_entity.id
_entity.type
_entity.pdbx_description
1 polymer ?
#
loop_
_entity_poly.entity_id
_entity_poly.type
_entity_poly.pdbx_seq_one_letter_code
_entity_poly.pdbx_strand_id
1 'polypeptide(L)'
;MARAAINIMGETGALFDITSLGGTDVDSYRDGVGVYCVTGTLGMVPFPPVDQGWGYSLHPSENAAKVDIAFAEDLLTVTVTMAGEPYDLKTMITLHILVPDVPPEEAPEPPPIVVDPLEVAQAEVFRLRAIADYAVAPLQDAVDVDEAADAEIALLKEWKKYRVSLNRVPDQEQYPNSIEWPIAPV
;
A
#
# COMPACT_ATOMS: atom_id res chain seq x y z
N MET A 1 12.32 6.37 12.44
CA MET A 1 13.73 6.45 11.99
C MET A 1 13.99 5.22 11.15
N ALA A 2 14.46 5.43 9.93
CA ALA A 2 14.69 4.38 8.96
C ALA A 2 16.19 4.07 8.86
N ARG A 3 16.51 2.89 8.35
CA ARG A 3 17.90 2.49 8.08
C ARG A 3 18.31 2.99 6.70
N ALA A 4 19.53 3.47 6.61
CA ALA A 4 20.19 3.74 5.33
C ALA A 4 21.61 3.17 5.34
N ALA A 5 22.09 2.78 4.17
CA ALA A 5 23.48 2.46 3.91
C ALA A 5 24.04 3.54 2.99
N ILE A 6 25.18 4.12 3.36
CA ILE A 6 25.89 5.11 2.53
C ILE A 6 27.27 4.59 2.18
N ASN A 7 27.70 4.82 0.94
CA ASN A 7 29.07 4.56 0.52
C ASN A 7 29.80 5.89 0.39
N ILE A 8 30.93 6.03 1.10
CA ILE A 8 31.75 7.23 1.13
C ILE A 8 33.07 6.95 0.43
N MET A 9 33.47 7.82 -0.50
CA MET A 9 34.77 7.75 -1.14
C MET A 9 35.91 8.10 -0.18
N GLY A 10 36.93 7.26 -0.13
CA GLY A 10 38.06 7.45 0.77
C GLY A 10 38.94 8.66 0.46
N GLU A 11 39.20 8.95 -0.81
CA GLU A 11 40.11 10.04 -1.21
C GLU A 11 39.50 11.42 -0.93
N THR A 12 38.20 11.57 -1.14
CA THR A 12 37.49 12.86 -1.09
C THR A 12 36.57 13.01 0.11
N GLY A 13 36.16 11.91 0.73
CA GLY A 13 35.08 11.87 1.71
C GLY A 13 33.70 12.15 1.11
N ALA A 14 33.58 12.27 -0.22
CA ALA A 14 32.31 12.55 -0.87
C ALA A 14 31.38 11.33 -0.82
N LEU A 15 30.09 11.59 -0.70
CA LEU A 15 29.05 10.57 -0.78
C LEU A 15 29.02 10.01 -2.22
N PHE A 16 29.26 8.72 -2.36
CA PHE A 16 29.19 8.02 -3.64
C PHE A 16 27.76 7.55 -3.95
N ASP A 17 27.12 6.90 -2.98
CA ASP A 17 25.73 6.47 -3.07
C ASP A 17 25.06 6.44 -1.69
N ILE A 18 23.73 6.40 -1.72
CA ILE A 18 22.87 6.16 -0.57
C ILE A 18 21.76 5.19 -0.95
N THR A 19 21.57 4.16 -0.13
CA THR A 19 20.40 3.26 -0.17
C THR A 19 19.62 3.46 1.13
N SER A 20 18.43 4.05 1.05
CA SER A 20 17.64 4.46 2.22
C SER A 20 16.23 3.90 2.20
N LEU A 21 15.72 3.52 3.39
CA LEU A 21 14.30 3.26 3.63
C LEU A 21 13.55 4.50 4.15
N GLY A 22 14.24 5.63 4.31
CA GLY A 22 13.70 6.89 4.79
C GLY A 22 14.23 8.06 3.97
N GLY A 23 14.55 9.17 4.63
CA GLY A 23 15.13 10.35 4.00
C GLY A 23 16.46 10.05 3.30
N THR A 24 16.74 10.82 2.25
CA THR A 24 18.00 10.74 1.47
C THR A 24 18.81 12.03 1.56
N ASP A 25 18.41 12.98 2.42
CA ASP A 25 19.12 14.23 2.67
C ASP A 25 20.30 13.98 3.62
N VAL A 26 21.30 13.29 3.09
CA VAL A 26 22.54 12.91 3.77
C VAL A 26 23.69 13.37 2.88
N ASP A 27 24.71 13.96 3.48
CA ASP A 27 25.92 14.37 2.78
C ASP A 27 27.17 13.93 3.55
N SER A 28 28.30 13.84 2.87
CA SER A 28 29.57 13.52 3.50
C SER A 28 30.74 14.26 2.89
N TYR A 29 31.73 14.58 3.72
CA TYR A 29 32.95 15.24 3.30
C TYR A 29 34.15 14.78 4.12
N ARG A 30 35.36 15.02 3.60
CA ARG A 30 36.61 14.80 4.32
C ARG A 30 37.06 16.09 5.02
N ASP A 31 37.19 16.03 6.34
CA ASP A 31 37.66 17.15 7.17
C ASP A 31 39.19 17.15 7.33
N GLY A 32 39.81 15.97 7.31
CA GLY A 32 41.25 15.79 7.46
C GLY A 32 41.73 14.41 7.03
N VAL A 33 43.04 14.15 7.14
CA VAL A 33 43.60 12.84 6.82
C VAL A 33 42.99 11.79 7.74
N GLY A 34 42.30 10.82 7.16
CA GLY A 34 41.57 9.78 7.89
C GLY A 34 40.39 10.30 8.69
N VAL A 35 39.85 11.50 8.41
CA VAL A 35 38.68 12.03 9.12
C VAL A 35 37.57 12.35 8.12
N TYR A 36 36.47 11.61 8.23
CA TYR A 36 35.28 11.74 7.40
C TYR A 36 34.10 12.19 8.24
N CYS A 37 33.34 13.14 7.74
CA CYS A 37 32.17 13.70 8.41
C CYS A 37 30.92 13.40 7.58
N VAL A 38 29.83 13.04 8.25
CA VAL A 38 28.52 12.76 7.64
C VAL A 38 27.45 13.60 8.34
N THR A 39 26.65 14.30 7.56
CA THR A 39 25.54 15.16 8.01
C THR A 39 24.20 14.59 7.54
N GLY A 40 23.09 15.05 8.16
CA GLY A 40 21.74 14.58 7.80
C GLY A 40 21.40 13.18 8.32
N THR A 41 22.30 12.58 9.12
CA THR A 41 22.10 11.30 9.79
C THR A 41 21.68 11.48 11.25
N LEU A 42 20.90 10.53 11.76
CA LEU A 42 20.56 10.37 13.18
C LEU A 42 21.57 9.49 13.94
N GLY A 43 22.78 9.34 13.38
CA GLY A 43 23.85 8.52 13.92
C GLY A 43 23.91 7.10 13.34
N MET A 44 24.84 6.30 13.86
CA MET A 44 25.00 4.90 13.47
C MET A 44 23.80 4.06 13.91
N VAL A 45 23.48 3.03 13.13
CA VAL A 45 22.56 1.99 13.60
C VAL A 45 23.13 1.37 14.89
N PRO A 46 22.39 1.38 16.03
CA PRO A 46 22.91 0.92 17.31
C PRO A 46 23.31 -0.56 17.29
N PHE A 47 24.37 -0.88 18.03
CA PHE A 47 24.87 -2.24 18.23
C PHE A 47 23.98 -3.02 19.23
N PRO A 48 23.79 -4.35 19.10
CA PRO A 48 22.82 -5.13 19.90
C PRO A 48 23.05 -5.04 21.43
N PRO A 49 21.99 -5.23 22.25
CA PRO A 49 21.20 -6.48 22.27
C PRO A 49 19.80 -6.42 21.66
N VAL A 50 19.40 -5.34 20.97
CA VAL A 50 18.13 -5.32 20.22
C VAL A 50 18.43 -5.41 18.72
N ASP A 51 18.48 -6.66 18.24
CA ASP A 51 18.53 -7.17 16.86
C ASP A 51 19.16 -6.32 15.73
N GLN A 52 20.32 -6.81 15.25
CA GLN A 52 20.97 -6.55 13.95
C GLN A 52 21.77 -5.24 13.80
N GLY A 53 22.84 -5.10 14.58
CA GLY A 53 23.87 -4.06 14.37
C GLY A 53 24.71 -4.35 13.13
N TRP A 54 24.62 -3.46 12.14
CA TRP A 54 25.59 -3.33 11.07
C TRP A 54 26.37 -2.05 11.38
N GLY A 55 27.70 -2.17 11.48
CA GLY A 55 28.56 -1.01 11.67
C GLY A 55 28.96 -0.44 10.32
N TYR A 56 30.24 -0.54 10.04
CA TYR A 56 30.84 -0.16 8.77
C TYR A 56 31.44 -1.38 8.06
N SER A 57 31.60 -1.27 6.74
CA SER A 57 32.31 -2.24 5.92
C SER A 57 33.42 -1.53 5.15
N LEU A 58 34.62 -2.11 5.17
CA LEU A 58 35.76 -1.65 4.38
C LEU A 58 36.00 -2.59 3.19
N HIS A 59 36.61 -2.07 2.14
CA HIS A 59 37.09 -2.90 1.04
C HIS A 59 38.17 -3.89 1.54
N PRO A 60 38.25 -5.14 1.01
CA PRO A 60 39.21 -6.14 1.48
C PRO A 60 40.68 -5.72 1.46
N SER A 61 41.06 -4.81 0.55
CA SER A 61 42.43 -4.26 0.50
C SER A 61 42.78 -3.36 1.69
N GLU A 62 41.79 -2.95 2.49
CA GLU A 62 41.92 -1.94 3.55
C GLU A 62 41.39 -2.43 4.90
N ASN A 63 41.10 -3.73 5.02
CA ASN A 63 40.56 -4.35 6.24
C ASN A 63 41.51 -4.29 7.46
N ALA A 64 42.76 -3.88 7.25
CA ALA A 64 43.72 -3.63 8.34
C ALA A 64 43.54 -2.24 8.99
N ALA A 65 42.77 -1.35 8.38
CA ALA A 65 42.46 -0.05 8.95
C ALA A 65 41.52 -0.20 10.15
N LYS A 66 41.76 0.60 11.18
CA LYS A 66 40.87 0.75 12.33
C LYS A 66 39.99 1.97 12.13
N VAL A 67 38.70 1.81 12.35
CA VAL A 67 37.72 2.88 12.24
C VAL A 67 37.13 3.13 13.61
N ASP A 68 37.21 4.38 14.06
CA ASP A 68 36.53 4.90 15.24
C ASP A 68 35.38 5.81 14.79
N ILE A 69 34.25 5.73 15.48
CA ILE A 69 33.04 6.47 15.09
C ILE A 69 32.50 7.21 16.30
N ALA A 70 32.33 8.52 16.14
CA ALA A 70 31.72 9.40 17.13
C ALA A 70 30.52 10.12 16.52
N PHE A 71 29.43 10.22 17.27
CA PHE A 71 28.25 11.00 16.89
C PHE A 71 27.98 12.06 17.95
N ALA A 72 28.05 13.33 17.57
CA ALA A 72 27.80 14.47 18.45
C ALA A 72 27.22 15.63 17.62
N GLU A 73 26.27 16.37 18.18
CA GLU A 73 25.69 17.57 17.56
C GLU A 73 25.22 17.34 16.10
N ASP A 74 24.52 16.23 15.85
CA ASP A 74 24.02 15.81 14.52
C ASP A 74 25.10 15.61 13.44
N LEU A 75 26.36 15.50 13.85
CA LEU A 75 27.50 15.19 13.00
C LEU A 75 28.07 13.82 13.36
N LEU A 76 28.16 12.94 12.36
CA LEU A 76 28.82 11.66 12.49
C LEU A 76 30.25 11.76 11.97
N THR A 77 31.22 11.63 12.86
CA THR A 77 32.64 11.67 12.54
C THR A 77 33.22 10.26 12.55
N VAL A 78 33.86 9.91 11.45
CA VAL A 78 34.50 8.62 11.22
C VAL A 78 36.00 8.84 11.08
N THR A 79 36.76 8.32 12.04
CA THR A 79 38.22 8.43 12.09
C THR A 79 38.86 7.11 11.72
N VAL A 80 39.69 7.12 10.67
CA VAL A 80 40.36 5.94 10.12
C VAL A 80 41.86 6.04 10.38
N THR A 81 42.41 4.97 10.96
CA THR A 81 43.85 4.85 11.24
C THR A 81 44.41 3.54 10.71
N MET A 82 45.64 3.56 10.22
CA MET A 82 46.38 2.39 9.75
C MET A 82 47.70 2.33 10.50
N ALA A 83 47.96 1.22 11.21
CA ALA A 83 49.15 1.07 12.07
C ALA A 83 49.34 2.19 13.13
N GLY A 84 48.26 2.87 13.52
CA GLY A 84 48.27 3.95 14.53
C GLY A 84 48.42 5.36 13.96
N GLU A 85 48.61 5.51 12.64
CA GLU A 85 48.67 6.80 11.94
C GLU A 85 47.34 7.09 11.24
N PRO A 86 46.89 8.36 11.15
CA PRO A 86 45.73 8.73 10.34
C PRO A 86 45.88 8.30 8.89
N TYR A 87 44.84 7.69 8.32
CA TYR A 87 44.91 7.07 6.99
C TYR A 87 43.68 7.39 6.17
N ASP A 88 43.89 8.02 5.02
CA ASP A 88 42.85 8.15 3.99
C ASP A 88 42.65 6.82 3.27
N LEU A 89 41.40 6.36 3.24
CA LEU A 89 41.02 5.21 2.45
C LEU A 89 41.25 5.49 0.96
N LYS A 90 41.67 4.47 0.22
CA LYS A 90 41.89 4.52 -1.24
C LYS A 90 40.66 4.10 -2.03
N THR A 91 39.74 3.37 -1.40
CA THR A 91 38.50 2.94 -2.04
C THR A 91 37.29 3.60 -1.38
N MET A 92 36.43 2.84 -0.71
CA MET A 92 35.23 3.32 -0.07
C MET A 92 35.02 2.66 1.28
N ILE A 93 34.24 3.32 2.12
CA ILE A 93 33.66 2.76 3.33
C ILE A 93 32.14 2.79 3.21
N THR A 94 31.50 1.67 3.54
CA THR A 94 30.04 1.59 3.67
C THR A 94 29.68 1.82 5.13
N LEU A 95 28.82 2.80 5.43
CA LEU A 95 28.29 3.04 6.78
C LEU A 95 26.81 2.71 6.83
N HIS A 96 26.38 2.01 7.89
CA HIS A 96 24.96 1.82 8.18
C HIS A 96 24.52 2.86 9.20
N ILE A 97 23.66 3.77 8.75
CA ILE A 97 23.22 4.93 9.50
C ILE A 97 21.71 4.93 9.67
N LEU A 98 21.24 5.78 10.57
CA LEU A 98 19.84 6.09 10.76
C LEU A 98 19.53 7.42 10.08
N VAL A 99 18.35 7.51 9.49
CA VAL A 99 17.82 8.70 8.82
C VAL A 99 16.38 8.94 9.28
N PRO A 100 15.87 10.18 9.20
CA PRO A 100 14.45 10.45 9.44
C PRO A 100 13.58 9.61 8.49
N ASP A 101 12.38 9.23 8.95
CA ASP A 101 11.41 8.58 8.06
C ASP A 101 10.93 9.60 7.02
N VAL A 102 10.67 9.15 5.78
CA VAL A 102 9.91 9.99 4.86
C VAL A 102 8.48 10.04 5.39
N PRO A 103 7.87 11.23 5.53
CA PRO A 103 6.45 11.32 5.83
C PRO A 103 5.66 10.46 4.83
N PRO A 104 4.63 9.72 5.26
CA PRO A 104 3.79 9.00 4.32
C PRO A 104 3.25 9.99 3.30
N GLU A 105 3.60 9.81 2.03
CA GLU A 105 3.03 10.58 0.93
C GLU A 105 1.52 10.29 0.95
N GLU A 106 0.70 11.32 1.21
CA GLU A 106 -0.75 11.20 1.09
C GLU A 106 -1.04 10.88 -0.37
N ALA A 107 -1.24 9.59 -0.67
CA ALA A 107 -1.75 9.18 -1.95
C ALA A 107 -3.05 9.97 -2.21
N PRO A 108 -3.26 10.50 -3.42
CA PRO A 108 -4.53 11.12 -3.73
C PRO A 108 -5.63 10.10 -3.42
N GLU A 109 -6.65 10.52 -2.67
CA GLU A 109 -7.80 9.65 -2.40
C GLU A 109 -8.28 9.08 -3.76
N PRO A 110 -8.50 7.75 -3.86
CA PRO A 110 -9.03 7.19 -5.09
C PRO A 110 -10.32 7.96 -5.42
N PRO A 111 -10.53 8.33 -6.70
CA PRO A 111 -11.72 9.07 -7.07
C PRO A 111 -12.96 8.31 -6.57
N PRO A 112 -14.00 9.01 -6.10
CA PRO A 112 -15.22 8.36 -5.66
C PRO A 112 -15.74 7.46 -6.78
N ILE A 113 -16.09 6.22 -6.45
CA ILE A 113 -16.70 5.31 -7.41
C ILE A 113 -18.08 5.88 -7.75
N VAL A 114 -18.18 6.55 -8.90
CA VAL A 114 -19.45 7.03 -9.43
C VAL A 114 -20.16 5.84 -10.05
N VAL A 115 -21.06 5.22 -9.29
CA VAL A 115 -21.95 4.18 -9.83
C VAL A 115 -23.10 4.88 -10.53
N ASP A 116 -23.33 4.56 -11.81
CA ASP A 116 -24.47 5.08 -12.55
C ASP A 116 -25.77 4.54 -11.93
N PRO A 117 -26.67 5.40 -11.41
CA PRO A 117 -27.96 4.97 -10.87
C PRO A 117 -28.77 4.10 -11.84
N LEU A 118 -28.60 4.30 -13.16
CA LEU A 118 -29.23 3.49 -14.19
C LEU A 118 -28.74 2.04 -14.16
N GLU A 119 -27.43 1.82 -14.03
CA GLU A 119 -26.85 0.47 -13.98
C GLU A 119 -27.32 -0.28 -12.73
N VAL A 120 -27.37 0.40 -11.58
CA VAL A 120 -27.89 -0.17 -10.32
C VAL A 120 -29.35 -0.58 -10.48
N ALA A 121 -30.17 0.32 -11.02
CA ALA A 121 -31.60 0.07 -11.23
C ALA A 121 -31.84 -1.12 -12.17
N GLN A 122 -31.09 -1.20 -13.28
CA GLN A 122 -31.20 -2.30 -14.24
C GLN A 122 -30.75 -3.63 -13.64
N ALA A 123 -29.65 -3.64 -12.89
CA ALA A 123 -29.16 -4.82 -12.20
C ALA A 123 -30.20 -5.33 -11.18
N GLU A 124 -30.87 -4.43 -10.47
CA GLU A 124 -31.90 -4.82 -9.49
C GLU A 124 -33.18 -5.33 -10.17
N VAL A 125 -33.63 -4.71 -11.27
CA VAL A 125 -34.74 -5.26 -12.08
C VAL A 125 -34.39 -6.68 -12.57
N PHE A 126 -33.17 -6.90 -13.05
CA PHE A 126 -32.72 -8.22 -13.50
C PHE A 126 -32.73 -9.24 -12.35
N ARG A 127 -32.19 -8.88 -11.18
CA ARG A 127 -32.17 -9.73 -9.99
C ARG A 127 -33.58 -10.12 -9.54
N LEU A 128 -34.49 -9.16 -9.45
CA LEU A 128 -35.88 -9.39 -9.02
C LEU A 128 -36.67 -10.22 -10.04
N ARG A 129 -36.38 -10.06 -11.34
CA ARG A 129 -36.95 -10.91 -12.39
C ARG A 129 -36.50 -12.36 -12.26
N ALA A 130 -35.22 -12.61 -12.03
CA ALA A 130 -34.70 -13.96 -11.86
C ALA A 130 -35.37 -14.68 -10.68
N ILE A 131 -35.59 -13.96 -9.56
CA ILE A 131 -36.31 -14.49 -8.39
C ILE A 131 -37.76 -14.84 -8.77
N ALA A 132 -38.45 -13.95 -9.48
CA ALA A 132 -39.82 -14.18 -9.90
C ALA A 132 -39.94 -15.36 -10.89
N ASP A 133 -39.00 -15.49 -11.82
CA ASP A 133 -38.96 -16.60 -12.78
C ASP A 133 -38.75 -17.93 -12.06
N TYR A 134 -37.86 -17.96 -11.05
CA TYR A 134 -37.64 -19.14 -10.21
C TYR A 134 -38.88 -19.55 -9.41
N ALA A 135 -39.63 -18.58 -8.86
CA ALA A 135 -40.85 -18.85 -8.11
C ALA A 135 -42.03 -19.28 -9.01
N VAL A 136 -42.10 -18.74 -10.24
CA VAL A 136 -43.16 -19.08 -11.21
C VAL A 136 -43.01 -20.50 -11.76
N ALA A 137 -41.78 -20.97 -11.98
CA ALA A 137 -41.53 -22.28 -12.60
C ALA A 137 -42.30 -23.45 -11.94
N PRO A 138 -42.14 -23.75 -10.63
CA PRO A 138 -42.84 -24.88 -10.02
C PRO A 138 -44.37 -24.70 -9.98
N LEU A 139 -44.85 -23.48 -9.80
CA LEU A 139 -46.29 -23.18 -9.82
C LEU A 139 -46.90 -23.38 -11.21
N GLN A 140 -46.14 -23.04 -12.25
CA GLN A 140 -46.55 -23.28 -13.63
C GLN A 140 -46.52 -24.78 -13.95
N ASP A 141 -45.49 -25.51 -13.51
CA ASP A 141 -45.40 -26.96 -13.68
C ASP A 141 -46.62 -27.67 -13.07
N ALA A 142 -47.03 -27.29 -11.85
CA ALA A 142 -48.22 -27.84 -11.18
C ALA A 142 -49.52 -27.56 -11.96
N VAL A 143 -49.63 -26.37 -12.57
CA VAL A 143 -50.79 -26.02 -13.42
C VAL A 143 -50.77 -26.81 -14.72
N ASP A 144 -49.60 -26.98 -15.34
CA ASP A 144 -49.44 -27.66 -16.62
C ASP A 144 -49.76 -29.17 -16.54
N VAL A 145 -49.64 -29.77 -15.35
CA VAL A 145 -50.04 -31.17 -15.08
C VAL A 145 -51.42 -31.31 -14.43
N ASP A 146 -52.19 -30.23 -14.33
CA ASP A 146 -53.51 -30.18 -13.67
C ASP A 146 -53.50 -30.61 -12.17
N GLU A 147 -52.35 -30.50 -11.49
CA GLU A 147 -52.19 -30.84 -10.06
C GLU A 147 -52.16 -29.61 -9.13
N ALA A 148 -52.21 -28.39 -9.68
CA ALA A 148 -52.16 -27.16 -8.88
C ALA A 148 -53.38 -27.00 -7.97
N ALA A 149 -53.14 -26.69 -6.71
CA ALA A 149 -54.17 -26.25 -5.78
C ALA A 149 -54.66 -24.83 -6.10
N ASP A 150 -55.88 -24.48 -5.69
CA ASP A 150 -56.44 -23.14 -5.88
C ASP A 150 -55.53 -22.03 -5.31
N ALA A 151 -54.82 -22.31 -4.21
CA ALA A 151 -53.85 -21.40 -3.61
C ALA A 151 -52.62 -21.18 -4.51
N GLU A 152 -52.12 -22.22 -5.18
CA GLU A 152 -50.99 -22.14 -6.10
C GLU A 152 -51.36 -21.38 -7.38
N ILE A 153 -52.59 -21.57 -7.87
CA ILE A 153 -53.13 -20.80 -9.01
C ILE A 153 -53.24 -19.31 -8.66
N ALA A 154 -53.71 -18.99 -7.46
CA ALA A 154 -53.78 -17.61 -6.97
C ALA A 154 -52.38 -16.99 -6.86
N LEU A 155 -51.44 -17.71 -6.24
CA LEU A 155 -50.06 -17.27 -6.07
C LEU A 155 -49.34 -17.08 -7.41
N LEU A 156 -49.54 -17.99 -8.38
CA LEU A 156 -49.01 -17.87 -9.74
C LEU A 156 -49.49 -16.58 -10.43
N LYS A 157 -50.76 -16.23 -10.23
CA LYS A 157 -51.33 -14.99 -10.78
C LYS A 157 -50.70 -13.75 -10.15
N GLU A 158 -50.40 -13.78 -8.86
CA GLU A 158 -49.70 -12.70 -8.16
C GLU A 158 -48.26 -12.55 -8.63
N TRP A 159 -47.50 -13.64 -8.77
CA TRP A 159 -46.16 -13.61 -9.33
C TRP A 159 -46.13 -13.11 -10.78
N LYS A 160 -47.11 -13.50 -11.61
CA LYS A 160 -47.23 -12.96 -12.99
C LYS A 160 -47.51 -11.46 -12.99
N LYS A 161 -48.37 -10.96 -12.07
CA LYS A 161 -48.59 -9.51 -11.90
C LYS A 161 -47.32 -8.80 -11.44
N TYR A 162 -46.60 -9.39 -10.48
CA TYR A 162 -45.32 -8.86 -9.98
C TYR A 162 -44.28 -8.71 -11.11
N ARG A 163 -44.12 -9.73 -11.98
CA ARG A 163 -43.26 -9.64 -13.18
C ARG A 163 -43.69 -8.52 -14.13
N VAL A 164 -44.99 -8.32 -14.33
CA VAL A 164 -45.48 -7.21 -15.16
C VAL A 164 -45.15 -5.86 -14.51
N SER A 165 -45.31 -5.72 -13.19
CA SER A 165 -44.95 -4.51 -12.45
C SER A 165 -43.44 -4.23 -12.52
N LEU A 166 -42.59 -5.25 -12.40
CA LEU A 166 -41.14 -5.11 -12.57
C LEU A 166 -40.74 -4.61 -13.97
N ASN A 167 -41.48 -5.01 -15.02
CA ASN A 167 -41.27 -4.51 -16.38
C ASN A 167 -41.62 -3.03 -16.54
N ARG A 168 -42.49 -2.49 -15.68
CA ARG A 168 -42.96 -1.10 -15.71
C ARG A 168 -42.18 -0.19 -14.76
N VAL A 169 -41.22 -0.73 -14.00
CA VAL A 169 -40.33 0.06 -13.13
C VAL A 169 -39.61 1.19 -13.88
N PRO A 170 -39.11 0.98 -15.12
CA PRO A 170 -38.51 2.07 -15.90
C PRO A 170 -39.48 3.18 -16.33
N ASP A 171 -40.80 2.96 -16.26
CA ASP A 171 -41.83 3.93 -16.65
C ASP A 171 -42.15 4.92 -15.51
N GLN A 172 -41.54 4.78 -14.33
CA GLN A 172 -41.76 5.67 -13.19
C GLN A 172 -41.13 7.05 -13.41
N GLU A 173 -41.80 8.12 -12.97
CA GLU A 173 -41.36 9.51 -13.19
C GLU A 173 -39.98 9.82 -12.59
N GLN A 174 -39.61 9.16 -11.49
CA GLN A 174 -38.33 9.38 -10.80
C GLN A 174 -37.23 8.37 -11.16
N TYR A 175 -37.47 7.48 -12.14
CA TYR A 175 -36.47 6.50 -12.57
C TYR A 175 -35.26 7.19 -13.25
N PRO A 176 -34.01 6.72 -13.01
CA PRO A 176 -33.57 5.68 -12.07
C PRO A 176 -33.20 6.21 -10.67
N ASN A 177 -33.43 7.49 -10.39
CA ASN A 177 -32.94 8.17 -9.18
C ASN A 177 -33.74 7.81 -7.90
N SER A 178 -35.04 7.54 -8.04
CA SER A 178 -35.91 7.07 -6.96
C SER A 178 -36.88 6.06 -7.55
N ILE A 179 -36.91 4.86 -6.98
CA ILE A 179 -37.64 3.73 -7.54
C ILE A 179 -38.57 3.15 -6.47
N GLU A 180 -39.86 3.09 -6.78
CA GLU A 180 -40.84 2.35 -6.01
C GLU A 180 -40.88 0.90 -6.48
N TRP A 181 -40.21 0.02 -5.74
CA TRP A 181 -40.15 -1.40 -6.08
C TRP A 181 -41.49 -2.09 -5.79
N PRO A 182 -42.01 -2.93 -6.72
CA PRO A 182 -43.18 -3.73 -6.44
C PRO A 182 -42.89 -4.71 -5.29
N ILE A 183 -43.93 -5.09 -4.55
CA ILE A 183 -43.82 -6.02 -3.42
C ILE A 183 -43.96 -7.45 -3.95
N ALA A 184 -43.00 -8.31 -3.63
CA ALA A 184 -43.06 -9.73 -3.99
C ALA A 184 -44.17 -10.44 -3.20
N PRO A 185 -44.97 -11.32 -3.83
CA PRO A 185 -45.97 -12.12 -3.13
C PRO A 185 -45.31 -13.22 -2.27
N VAL A 186 -46.04 -13.68 -1.25
CA VAL A 186 -45.58 -14.64 -0.22
C VAL A 186 -46.45 -15.89 -0.17
#